data_AF-A0A2M8Q8U0-F1
#
_entry.id   AF-A0A2M8Q8U0-F1
#
_cell.length_a   1.000
_cell.length_b   1.000
_cell.length_c   1.000
_cell.angle_alpha   90.00
_cell.angle_beta   90.00
_cell.angle_gamma   90.00
#
_symmetry.space_group_name_H-M   'P 1'
#
loop_
_entity.id
_entity.type
_entity.pdbx_description
1 polymer ?
#
loop_
_entity_poly.entity_id
_entity_poly.type
_entity_poly.pdbx_seq_one_letter_code
_entity_poly.pdbx_strand_id
1 'polypeptide(L)'
;RTGKVTDGLTERGLKIAVVDPRHSKTAAKAWKWIPAAPGAEGALALAMIQWIIENQRYDARYLAAANKAAAAEIGESTWSNAAWLVRIEEDGPGAFLRVRDLPPELQPDDVAEKDDRFVVLQEGKPTAVAPADAEAPVHGDLFVDTTIGGIRVKSAMQLLFESANEHTLEEWAQICDVRVQDIVELAREFTSHGKKAAADIHRGVSQHTNGYYNVAAWMSLNLLIGNYDWKGGMVKPTTYDATGA
;
A
#
# COMPACT_ATOMS: atom_id res chain seq x y z
N ARG A 1 -30.61 -1.00 -18.09
CA ARG A 1 -29.21 -0.51 -18.02
C ARG A 1 -28.41 -1.63 -17.38
N THR A 2 -27.70 -2.43 -18.17
CA THR A 2 -26.81 -3.46 -17.64
C THR A 2 -25.76 -2.78 -16.75
N GLY A 3 -25.45 -3.37 -15.60
CA GLY A 3 -24.49 -2.78 -14.67
C GLY A 3 -23.11 -2.72 -15.32
N LYS A 4 -22.36 -1.63 -15.11
CA LYS A 4 -21.02 -1.42 -15.72
C LYS A 4 -20.07 -2.62 -15.52
N VAL A 5 -20.22 -3.36 -14.41
CA VAL A 5 -19.44 -4.58 -14.13
C VAL A 5 -19.83 -5.72 -15.07
N THR A 6 -21.12 -5.95 -15.31
CA THR A 6 -21.58 -6.99 -16.24
C THR A 6 -21.14 -6.70 -17.67
N ASP A 7 -21.31 -5.46 -18.15
CA ASP A 7 -20.78 -5.05 -19.47
C ASP A 7 -19.26 -5.21 -19.53
N GLY A 8 -18.59 -4.85 -18.42
CA GLY A 8 -17.15 -5.06 -18.24
C GLY A 8 -16.76 -6.52 -18.48
N LEU A 9 -17.43 -7.44 -17.78
CA LEU A 9 -17.17 -8.88 -17.82
C LEU A 9 -17.47 -9.51 -19.17
N THR A 10 -18.55 -9.10 -19.85
CA THR A 10 -19.02 -9.75 -21.07
C THR A 10 -18.44 -9.14 -22.35
N GLU A 11 -18.14 -7.83 -22.36
CA GLU A 11 -17.83 -7.09 -23.59
C GLU A 11 -16.47 -6.38 -23.56
N ARG A 12 -15.93 -6.07 -22.37
CA ARG A 12 -14.75 -5.18 -22.24
C ARG A 12 -13.54 -5.83 -21.61
N GLY A 13 -13.57 -7.16 -21.42
CA GLY A 13 -12.44 -7.93 -20.93
C GLY A 13 -12.09 -7.70 -19.46
N LEU A 14 -13.02 -7.15 -18.66
CA LEU A 14 -12.83 -7.08 -17.21
C LEU A 14 -12.67 -8.51 -16.67
N LYS A 15 -11.63 -8.74 -15.88
CA LYS A 15 -11.50 -9.94 -15.05
C LYS A 15 -11.82 -9.57 -13.61
N ILE A 16 -12.57 -10.44 -12.95
CA ILE A 16 -12.74 -10.38 -11.51
C ILE A 16 -12.17 -11.66 -10.91
N ALA A 17 -11.42 -11.51 -9.81
CA ALA A 17 -11.12 -12.60 -8.90
C ALA A 17 -11.99 -12.43 -7.66
N VAL A 18 -12.48 -13.54 -7.10
CA VAL A 18 -13.33 -13.52 -5.89
C VAL A 18 -12.64 -14.33 -4.82
N VAL A 19 -12.23 -13.66 -3.75
CA VAL A 19 -11.78 -14.29 -2.50
C VAL A 19 -12.98 -14.45 -1.59
N ASP A 20 -13.45 -15.68 -1.42
CA ASP A 20 -14.60 -16.01 -0.57
C ASP A 20 -14.52 -17.50 -0.22
N PRO A 21 -14.59 -17.91 1.06
CA PRO A 21 -14.61 -19.32 1.43
C PRO A 21 -15.78 -20.08 0.79
N ARG A 22 -16.87 -19.37 0.43
CA ARG A 22 -18.02 -19.94 -0.25
C ARG A 22 -17.94 -19.62 -1.74
N HIS A 23 -18.28 -20.61 -2.56
CA HIS A 23 -18.45 -20.40 -3.99
C HIS A 23 -19.74 -19.60 -4.28
N SER A 24 -19.68 -18.28 -4.11
CA SER A 24 -20.80 -17.36 -4.28
C SER A 24 -21.26 -17.23 -5.74
N LYS A 25 -22.40 -16.56 -5.96
CA LYS A 25 -22.90 -16.26 -7.32
C LYS A 25 -21.91 -15.39 -8.11
N THR A 26 -21.18 -14.51 -7.43
CA THR A 26 -20.13 -13.69 -8.04
C THR A 26 -18.91 -14.55 -8.39
N ALA A 27 -18.50 -15.46 -7.49
CA ALA A 27 -17.43 -16.41 -7.77
C ALA A 27 -17.71 -17.27 -9.01
N ALA A 28 -18.98 -17.66 -9.22
CA ALA A 28 -19.40 -18.40 -10.41
C ALA A 28 -19.25 -17.64 -11.75
N LYS A 29 -18.98 -16.33 -11.70
CA LYS A 29 -18.70 -15.48 -12.88
C LYS A 29 -17.26 -14.98 -12.90
N ALA A 30 -16.46 -15.36 -11.92
CA ALA A 30 -15.09 -14.89 -11.78
C ALA A 30 -14.14 -15.62 -12.72
N TRP A 31 -13.08 -14.93 -13.13
CA TRP A 31 -11.94 -15.55 -13.79
C TRP A 31 -11.24 -16.51 -12.83
N LYS A 32 -11.19 -16.16 -11.54
CA LYS A 32 -10.58 -16.97 -10.49
C LYS A 32 -11.40 -16.88 -9.19
N TRP A 33 -11.64 -18.03 -8.58
CA TRP A 33 -12.18 -18.11 -7.23
C TRP A 33 -11.08 -18.60 -6.29
N ILE A 34 -10.91 -17.90 -5.17
CA ILE A 34 -9.94 -18.21 -4.13
C ILE A 34 -10.70 -18.55 -2.84
N PRO A 35 -10.78 -19.83 -2.47
CA PRO A 35 -11.51 -20.28 -1.28
C PRO A 35 -10.67 -20.10 -0.01
N ALA A 36 -10.16 -18.89 0.25
CA ALA A 36 -9.34 -18.64 1.43
C ALA A 36 -10.10 -18.95 2.73
N ALA A 37 -9.38 -19.48 3.72
CA ALA A 37 -9.93 -19.77 5.04
C ALA A 37 -10.50 -18.48 5.70
N PRO A 38 -11.68 -18.55 6.35
CA PRO A 38 -12.28 -17.37 6.98
C PRO A 38 -11.36 -16.75 8.04
N GLY A 39 -11.12 -15.43 7.94
CA GLY A 39 -10.26 -14.69 8.86
C GLY A 39 -8.78 -14.68 8.47
N ALA A 40 -8.39 -15.43 7.43
CA ALA A 40 -7.04 -15.47 6.88
C ALA A 40 -6.84 -14.54 5.67
N GLU A 41 -7.77 -13.62 5.43
CA GLU A 41 -7.71 -12.70 4.29
C GLU A 41 -6.52 -11.75 4.39
N GLY A 42 -6.08 -11.40 5.61
CA GLY A 42 -4.85 -10.64 5.83
C GLY A 42 -3.59 -11.40 5.41
N ALA A 43 -3.52 -12.71 5.68
CA ALA A 43 -2.42 -13.57 5.26
C ALA A 43 -2.34 -13.66 3.73
N LEU A 44 -3.48 -13.81 3.04
CA LEU A 44 -3.51 -13.78 1.58
C LEU A 44 -3.01 -12.43 1.02
N ALA A 45 -3.42 -11.32 1.61
CA ALA A 45 -2.96 -10.00 1.18
C ALA A 45 -1.45 -9.82 1.40
N LEU A 46 -0.91 -10.24 2.56
CA LEU A 46 0.53 -10.20 2.85
C LEU A 46 1.33 -11.09 1.90
N ALA A 47 0.83 -12.28 1.56
CA ALA A 47 1.43 -13.17 0.56
C ALA A 47 1.50 -12.51 -0.83
N MET A 48 0.44 -11.83 -1.23
CA MET A 48 0.44 -11.05 -2.48
C MET A 48 1.42 -9.88 -2.40
N ILE A 49 1.46 -9.14 -1.29
CA ILE A 49 2.40 -8.02 -1.07
C ILE A 49 3.85 -8.51 -1.16
N GLN A 50 4.18 -9.61 -0.49
CA GLN A 50 5.51 -10.24 -0.54
C GLN A 50 5.90 -10.50 -1.98
N TRP A 51 5.07 -11.23 -2.72
CA TRP A 51 5.35 -11.55 -4.12
C TRP A 51 5.49 -10.29 -4.99
N ILE A 52 4.61 -9.29 -4.81
CA ILE A 52 4.64 -8.04 -5.58
C ILE A 52 5.95 -7.28 -5.34
N ILE A 53 6.39 -7.17 -4.09
CA ILE A 53 7.61 -6.44 -3.73
C ILE A 53 8.84 -7.19 -4.24
N GLU A 54 8.95 -8.50 -3.98
CA GLU A 54 10.09 -9.32 -4.41
C GLU A 54 10.26 -9.35 -5.92
N ASN A 55 9.16 -9.29 -6.67
CA ASN A 55 9.18 -9.29 -8.13
C ASN A 55 9.22 -7.87 -8.74
N GLN A 56 9.36 -6.83 -7.92
CA GLN A 56 9.39 -5.42 -8.34
C GLN A 56 8.17 -5.02 -9.20
N ARG A 57 6.99 -5.51 -8.80
CA ARG A 57 5.71 -5.34 -9.52
C ARG A 57 4.86 -4.20 -8.96
N TYR A 58 5.46 -3.34 -8.15
CA TYR A 58 4.84 -2.15 -7.57
C TYR A 58 5.19 -0.89 -8.35
N ASP A 59 4.39 0.17 -8.20
CA ASP A 59 4.62 1.48 -8.80
C ASP A 59 5.65 2.27 -7.97
N ALA A 60 6.93 1.99 -8.21
CA ALA A 60 8.04 2.61 -7.49
C ALA A 60 8.03 4.15 -7.60
N ARG A 61 7.63 4.67 -8.77
CA ARG A 61 7.60 6.11 -9.04
C ARG A 61 6.53 6.79 -8.19
N TYR A 62 5.33 6.21 -8.12
CA TYR A 62 4.27 6.70 -7.24
C TYR A 62 4.64 6.59 -5.75
N LEU A 63 5.18 5.44 -5.31
CA LEU A 63 5.50 5.23 -3.90
C LEU A 63 6.63 6.15 -3.42
N ALA A 64 7.57 6.51 -4.29
CA ALA A 64 8.66 7.43 -3.95
C ALA A 64 8.16 8.87 -3.76
N ALA A 65 7.06 9.27 -4.41
CA ALA A 65 6.50 10.61 -4.29
C ALA A 65 5.92 10.83 -2.88
N ALA A 66 6.66 11.59 -2.07
CA ALA A 66 6.38 11.74 -0.64
C ALA A 66 5.43 12.90 -0.31
N ASN A 67 5.20 13.82 -1.26
CA ASN A 67 4.31 14.96 -1.11
C ASN A 67 3.55 15.31 -2.39
N LYS A 68 2.64 16.27 -2.28
CA LYS A 68 1.79 16.75 -3.37
C LYS A 68 2.57 17.28 -4.58
N ALA A 69 3.65 18.03 -4.35
CA ALA A 69 4.51 18.55 -5.42
C ALA A 69 5.17 17.41 -6.21
N ALA A 70 5.72 16.40 -5.53
CA ALA A 70 6.30 15.23 -6.18
C ALA A 70 5.26 14.46 -6.99
N ALA A 71 4.08 14.23 -6.43
CA ALA A 71 2.98 13.59 -7.15
C ALA A 71 2.59 14.37 -8.42
N ALA A 72 2.45 15.69 -8.33
CA ALA A 72 2.13 16.54 -9.47
C ALA A 72 3.20 16.48 -10.56
N GLU A 73 4.49 16.50 -10.18
CA GLU A 73 5.62 16.37 -11.11
C GLU A 73 5.55 15.08 -11.92
N ILE A 74 5.10 13.98 -11.29
CA ILE A 74 4.99 12.67 -11.96
C ILE A 74 3.62 12.39 -12.59
N GLY A 75 2.67 13.33 -12.48
CA GLY A 75 1.33 13.21 -13.04
C GLY A 75 0.38 12.32 -12.22
N GLU A 76 0.64 12.17 -10.92
CA GLU A 76 -0.18 11.40 -9.99
C GLU A 76 -1.22 12.28 -9.28
N SER A 77 -2.40 11.70 -9.03
CA SER A 77 -3.51 12.35 -8.31
C SER A 77 -3.26 12.46 -6.81
N THR A 78 -2.43 11.58 -6.26
CA THR A 78 -2.17 11.43 -4.83
C THR A 78 -0.69 11.14 -4.58
N TRP A 79 -0.28 11.16 -3.31
CA TRP A 79 1.07 10.81 -2.85
C TRP A 79 0.95 9.79 -1.71
N SER A 80 2.08 9.18 -1.32
CA SER A 80 2.09 8.16 -0.27
C SER A 80 3.11 8.47 0.82
N ASN A 81 2.98 7.78 1.96
CA ASN A 81 3.96 7.81 3.04
C ASN A 81 4.99 6.66 2.93
N ALA A 82 5.05 5.95 1.81
CA ALA A 82 5.87 4.75 1.66
C ALA A 82 7.36 5.00 1.95
N ALA A 83 7.89 6.16 1.56
CA ALA A 83 9.27 6.55 1.82
C ALA A 83 9.49 7.27 3.17
N TRP A 84 8.44 7.60 3.91
CA TRP A 84 8.57 8.34 5.18
C TRP A 84 9.24 7.46 6.23
N LEU A 85 10.16 8.05 7.00
CA LEU A 85 10.93 7.35 8.01
C LEU A 85 10.13 7.18 9.30
N VAL A 86 10.22 5.98 9.85
CA VAL A 86 9.64 5.55 11.12
C VAL A 86 10.79 5.23 12.06
N ARG A 87 10.72 5.71 13.30
CA ARG A 87 11.66 5.32 14.35
C ARG A 87 11.48 3.85 14.70
N ILE A 88 12.57 3.17 14.98
CA ILE A 88 12.52 1.82 15.54
C ILE A 88 12.95 1.90 16.99
N GLU A 89 12.01 1.60 17.87
CA GLU A 89 12.18 1.54 19.32
C GLU A 89 12.46 0.08 19.74
N GLU A 90 12.69 -0.16 21.03
CA GLU A 90 12.99 -1.50 21.55
C GLU A 90 11.85 -2.52 21.31
N ASP A 91 10.60 -2.07 21.31
CA ASP A 91 9.40 -2.90 21.12
C ASP A 91 8.87 -2.90 19.67
N GLY A 92 9.57 -2.25 18.74
CA GLY A 92 9.26 -2.27 17.31
C GLY A 92 9.11 -0.89 16.68
N PRO A 93 8.36 -0.78 15.57
CA PRO A 93 8.15 0.50 14.88
C PRO A 93 7.36 1.49 15.75
N GLY A 94 7.94 2.66 15.99
CA GLY A 94 7.35 3.76 16.73
C GLY A 94 6.69 4.80 15.84
N ALA A 95 6.79 6.08 16.23
CA ALA A 95 6.25 7.20 15.46
C ALA A 95 7.11 7.53 14.22
N PHE A 96 6.49 8.16 13.22
CA PHE A 96 7.25 8.80 12.14
C PHE A 96 8.30 9.74 12.69
N LEU A 97 9.50 9.71 12.11
CA LEU A 97 10.59 10.63 12.39
C LEU A 97 10.18 12.03 11.97
N ARG A 98 10.46 13.01 12.83
CA ARG A 98 10.24 14.44 12.56
C ARG A 98 11.56 15.17 12.48
N VAL A 99 11.56 16.26 11.74
CA VAL A 99 12.75 17.11 11.57
C VAL A 99 13.31 17.59 12.91
N ARG A 100 12.44 18.02 13.84
CA ARG A 100 12.85 18.43 15.21
C ARG A 100 13.61 17.38 16.02
N ASP A 101 13.52 16.11 15.63
CA ASP A 101 14.14 15.00 16.34
C ASP A 101 15.50 14.62 15.75
N LEU A 102 15.88 15.19 14.60
CA LEU A 102 17.22 15.01 14.03
C LEU A 102 18.24 15.84 14.82
N PRO A 103 19.51 15.40 14.90
CA PRO A 103 20.59 16.26 15.37
C PRO A 103 20.68 17.55 14.55
N PRO A 104 21.00 18.71 15.16
CA PRO A 104 21.04 20.00 14.46
C PRO A 104 21.89 20.02 13.18
N GLU A 105 22.97 19.24 13.12
CA GLU A 105 23.85 19.12 11.96
C GLU A 105 23.26 18.32 10.79
N LEU A 106 22.17 17.59 11.02
CA LEU A 106 21.42 16.83 10.01
C LEU A 106 20.04 17.44 9.71
N GLN A 107 19.68 18.52 10.42
CA GLN A 107 18.47 19.27 10.15
C GLN A 107 18.63 20.08 8.86
N PRO A 108 17.60 20.17 7.99
CA PRO A 108 17.64 21.03 6.82
C PRO A 108 17.90 22.50 7.16
N ASP A 109 18.38 23.28 6.19
CA ASP A 109 18.75 24.70 6.41
C ASP A 109 17.55 25.60 6.76
N ASP A 110 16.33 25.18 6.42
CA ASP A 110 15.08 25.96 6.54
C ASP A 110 14.25 25.61 7.79
N VAL A 111 14.91 25.21 8.88
CA VAL A 111 14.23 24.65 10.05
C VAL A 111 13.73 25.73 11.00
N ALA A 112 12.41 25.72 11.24
CA ALA A 112 11.78 26.49 12.30
C ALA A 112 11.95 25.80 13.66
N GLU A 113 11.92 26.56 14.75
CA GLU A 113 11.85 25.99 16.09
C GLU A 113 10.59 25.11 16.21
N LYS A 114 10.76 23.81 16.46
CA LYS A 114 9.70 22.77 16.50
C LYS A 114 9.11 22.35 15.14
N ASP A 115 9.93 22.32 14.11
CA ASP A 115 9.55 21.76 12.82
C ASP A 115 9.02 20.32 12.91
N ASP A 116 7.71 20.15 12.63
CA ASP A 116 7.00 18.87 12.68
C ASP A 116 6.85 18.22 11.29
N ARG A 117 7.61 18.68 10.29
CA ARG A 117 7.69 18.02 8.99
C ARG A 117 8.19 16.58 9.16
N PHE A 118 7.71 15.70 8.30
CA PHE A 118 8.17 14.31 8.23
C PHE A 118 9.57 14.27 7.62
N VAL A 119 10.25 13.13 7.72
CA VAL A 119 11.58 12.94 7.14
C VAL A 119 11.54 11.75 6.17
N VAL A 120 12.19 11.90 5.02
CA VAL A 120 12.59 10.80 4.13
C VAL A 120 14.11 10.77 4.01
N LEU A 121 14.67 9.69 3.47
CA LEU A 121 15.97 9.77 2.81
C LEU A 121 15.75 10.04 1.33
N GLN A 122 16.47 10.99 0.76
CA GLN A 122 16.53 11.21 -0.68
C GLN A 122 17.99 11.05 -1.09
N GLU A 123 18.30 9.97 -1.81
CA GLU A 123 19.68 9.60 -2.16
C GLU A 123 20.56 9.48 -0.89
N GLY A 124 20.01 8.89 0.17
CA GLY A 124 20.69 8.71 1.46
C GLY A 124 20.77 9.95 2.35
N LYS A 125 20.22 11.10 1.93
CA LYS A 125 20.24 12.34 2.71
C LYS A 125 18.90 12.61 3.39
N PRO A 126 18.87 12.91 4.70
CA PRO A 126 17.65 13.33 5.38
C PRO A 126 17.04 14.56 4.69
N THR A 127 15.76 14.46 4.32
CA THR A 127 15.03 15.52 3.62
C THR A 127 13.68 15.72 4.29
N ALA A 128 13.33 16.98 4.59
CA ALA A 128 12.05 17.33 5.19
C ALA A 128 10.91 17.18 4.19
N VAL A 129 9.76 16.69 4.68
CA VAL A 129 8.54 16.52 3.89
C VAL A 129 7.39 17.27 4.55
N ALA A 130 6.89 18.26 3.83
CA ALA A 130 5.57 18.84 4.04
C ALA A 130 4.58 18.17 3.07
N PRO A 131 3.66 17.29 3.54
CA PRO A 131 2.87 16.45 2.63
C PRO A 131 1.99 17.23 1.64
N ALA A 132 1.44 18.37 2.08
CA ALA A 132 0.55 19.20 1.28
C ALA A 132 1.27 20.27 0.44
N ASP A 133 2.61 20.36 0.52
CA ASP A 133 3.40 21.29 -0.28
C ASP A 133 3.26 20.96 -1.77
N ALA A 134 2.89 21.97 -2.56
CA ALA A 134 2.63 21.87 -3.99
C ALA A 134 3.77 22.41 -4.87
N GLU A 135 4.82 22.99 -4.26
CA GLU A 135 5.89 23.69 -4.98
C GLU A 135 7.21 22.90 -4.98
N ALA A 136 7.60 22.32 -3.83
CA ALA A 136 8.89 21.64 -3.69
C ALA A 136 8.73 20.10 -3.73
N PRO A 137 9.03 19.43 -4.86
CA PRO A 137 8.90 17.98 -4.96
C PRO A 137 9.92 17.25 -4.09
N VAL A 138 9.45 16.27 -3.32
CA VAL A 138 10.30 15.37 -2.54
C VAL A 138 10.04 13.92 -2.94
N HIS A 139 11.10 13.25 -3.41
CA HIS A 139 11.10 11.82 -3.74
C HIS A 139 12.01 11.09 -2.76
N GLY A 140 11.47 10.09 -2.06
CA GLY A 140 12.21 9.37 -1.04
C GLY A 140 12.63 7.95 -1.46
N ASP A 141 13.70 7.48 -0.84
CA ASP A 141 14.21 6.12 -0.94
C ASP A 141 13.20 5.14 -0.33
N LEU A 142 12.80 4.12 -1.10
CA LEU A 142 11.72 3.21 -0.68
C LEU A 142 12.14 2.19 0.37
N PHE A 143 13.31 1.59 0.25
CA PHE A 143 13.79 0.57 1.18
C PHE A 143 14.91 1.16 2.02
N VAL A 144 14.53 1.73 3.16
CA VAL A 144 15.48 2.29 4.12
C VAL A 144 15.45 1.42 5.35
N ASP A 145 16.62 0.93 5.72
CA ASP A 145 16.91 0.31 7.01
C ASP A 145 18.29 0.82 7.44
N THR A 146 18.33 1.83 8.32
CA THR A 146 19.60 2.45 8.72
C THR A 146 19.51 3.15 10.09
N THR A 147 20.58 3.86 10.46
CA THR A 147 20.66 4.75 11.62
C THR A 147 21.07 6.15 11.17
N ILE A 148 20.34 7.18 11.60
CA ILE A 148 20.60 8.59 11.27
C ILE A 148 20.81 9.34 12.59
N GLY A 149 21.98 9.92 12.81
CA GLY A 149 22.20 10.72 14.02
C GLY A 149 22.05 9.92 15.33
N GLY A 150 22.34 8.61 15.31
CA GLY A 150 22.11 7.71 16.44
C GLY A 150 20.68 7.17 16.56
N ILE A 151 19.75 7.59 15.70
CA ILE A 151 18.35 7.17 15.71
C ILE A 151 18.17 6.03 14.70
N ARG A 152 17.72 4.87 15.16
CA ARG A 152 17.38 3.73 14.32
C ARG A 152 16.09 4.02 13.54
N VAL A 153 16.13 3.87 12.22
CA VAL A 153 14.98 4.20 11.35
C VAL A 153 14.78 3.19 10.23
N LYS A 154 13.52 3.02 9.83
CA LYS A 154 13.14 2.34 8.59
C LYS A 154 12.14 3.18 7.81
N SER A 155 12.05 3.01 6.49
CA SER A 155 10.93 3.56 5.73
C SER A 155 9.65 2.74 5.97
N ALA A 156 8.47 3.35 5.79
CA ALA A 156 7.21 2.63 5.90
C ALA A 156 7.10 1.46 4.90
N MET A 157 7.67 1.59 3.71
CA MET A 157 7.74 0.54 2.71
C MET A 157 8.66 -0.61 3.12
N GLN A 158 9.79 -0.33 3.79
CA GLN A 158 10.64 -1.37 4.39
C GLN A 158 9.87 -2.17 5.45
N LEU A 159 9.11 -1.49 6.31
CA LEU A 159 8.28 -2.15 7.32
C LEU A 159 7.18 -3.03 6.68
N LEU A 160 6.52 -2.55 5.62
CA LEU A 160 5.55 -3.34 4.88
C LEU A 160 6.18 -4.60 4.27
N PHE A 161 7.38 -4.46 3.70
CA PHE A 161 8.13 -5.57 3.13
C PHE A 161 8.52 -6.60 4.19
N GLU A 162 8.98 -6.15 5.36
CA GLU A 162 9.32 -7.03 6.48
C GLU A 162 8.11 -7.77 7.03
N SER A 163 6.98 -7.07 7.24
CA SER A 163 5.73 -7.73 7.66
C SER A 163 5.23 -8.77 6.66
N ALA A 164 5.38 -8.51 5.36
CA ALA A 164 5.05 -9.48 4.33
C ALA A 164 6.02 -10.69 4.30
N ASN A 165 7.23 -10.52 4.85
CA ASN A 165 8.26 -11.55 4.94
C ASN A 165 8.40 -12.18 6.34
N GLU A 166 7.48 -11.91 7.27
CA GLU A 166 7.39 -12.63 8.54
C GLU A 166 7.17 -14.13 8.32
N HIS A 167 6.58 -14.50 7.19
CA HIS A 167 6.47 -15.87 6.71
C HIS A 167 6.91 -16.00 5.26
N THR A 168 7.30 -17.21 4.89
CA THR A 168 7.50 -17.61 3.50
C THR A 168 6.17 -17.63 2.76
N LEU A 169 6.22 -17.58 1.43
CA LEU A 169 5.02 -17.65 0.59
C LEU A 169 4.26 -18.97 0.81
N GLU A 170 4.97 -20.07 1.06
CA GLU A 170 4.42 -21.38 1.40
C GLU A 170 3.68 -21.38 2.74
N GLU A 171 4.26 -20.75 3.76
CA GLU A 171 3.63 -20.62 5.09
C GLU A 171 2.38 -19.72 5.02
N TRP A 172 2.44 -18.62 4.27
CA TRP A 172 1.24 -17.81 4.05
C TRP A 172 0.14 -18.60 3.34
N ALA A 173 0.49 -19.37 2.32
CA ALA A 173 -0.44 -20.23 1.60
C ALA A 173 -1.09 -21.28 2.52
N GLN A 174 -0.33 -21.83 3.47
CA GLN A 174 -0.86 -22.72 4.51
C GLN A 174 -1.82 -21.99 5.45
N ILE A 175 -1.49 -20.78 5.91
CA ILE A 175 -2.34 -19.99 6.82
C ILE A 175 -3.69 -19.67 6.17
N CYS A 176 -3.70 -19.30 4.88
CA CYS A 176 -4.95 -19.00 4.18
C CYS A 176 -5.62 -20.21 3.52
N ASP A 177 -5.05 -21.42 3.64
CA ASP A 177 -5.54 -22.67 3.05
C ASP A 177 -5.77 -22.59 1.53
N VAL A 178 -4.77 -22.07 0.82
CA VAL A 178 -4.78 -21.98 -0.66
C VAL A 178 -3.47 -22.49 -1.25
N ARG A 179 -3.43 -22.66 -2.57
CA ARG A 179 -2.20 -23.05 -3.26
C ARG A 179 -1.33 -21.82 -3.48
N VAL A 180 -0.02 -21.93 -3.27
CA VAL A 180 0.97 -20.88 -3.60
C VAL A 180 0.77 -20.35 -5.03
N GLN A 181 0.55 -21.26 -5.99
CA GLN A 181 0.32 -20.89 -7.39
C GLN A 181 -0.90 -19.97 -7.58
N ASP A 182 -1.95 -20.12 -6.77
CA ASP A 182 -3.12 -19.25 -6.86
C ASP A 182 -2.81 -17.83 -6.40
N ILE A 183 -1.97 -17.68 -5.37
CA ILE A 183 -1.47 -16.39 -4.86
C ILE A 183 -0.63 -15.70 -5.93
N VAL A 184 0.32 -16.43 -6.52
CA VAL A 184 1.21 -15.92 -7.58
C VAL A 184 0.41 -15.47 -8.80
N GLU A 185 -0.54 -16.28 -9.26
CA GLU A 185 -1.40 -15.92 -10.39
C GLU A 185 -2.26 -14.68 -10.09
N LEU A 186 -2.82 -14.60 -8.88
CA LEU A 186 -3.63 -13.47 -8.46
C LEU A 186 -2.80 -12.17 -8.39
N ALA A 187 -1.64 -12.21 -7.73
CA ALA A 187 -0.74 -11.06 -7.59
C ALA A 187 -0.18 -10.60 -8.96
N ARG A 188 0.18 -11.56 -9.82
CA ARG A 188 0.60 -11.29 -11.19
C ARG A 188 -0.51 -10.64 -11.99
N GLU A 189 -1.72 -11.20 -12.00
CA GLU A 189 -2.84 -10.65 -12.75
C GLU A 189 -3.18 -9.24 -12.24
N PHE A 190 -3.28 -9.06 -10.92
CA PHE A 190 -3.59 -7.78 -10.28
C PHE A 190 -2.63 -6.67 -10.71
N THR A 191 -1.32 -6.92 -10.67
CA THR A 191 -0.30 -5.93 -11.05
C THR A 191 -0.14 -5.74 -12.56
N SER A 192 -0.71 -6.61 -13.40
CA SER A 192 -0.57 -6.51 -14.86
C SER A 192 -1.43 -5.40 -15.50
N HIS A 193 -2.35 -4.81 -14.74
CA HIS A 193 -3.25 -3.76 -15.22
C HIS A 193 -2.88 -2.36 -14.70
N GLY A 194 -1.79 -2.24 -13.93
CA GLY A 194 -1.39 -1.01 -13.26
C GLY A 194 -2.55 -0.36 -12.52
N LYS A 195 -2.74 0.95 -12.72
CA LYS A 195 -3.77 1.77 -12.05
C LYS A 195 -5.22 1.44 -12.43
N LYS A 196 -5.45 0.42 -13.26
CA LYS A 196 -6.79 -0.04 -13.70
C LYS A 196 -7.21 -1.37 -13.05
N ALA A 197 -6.42 -1.89 -12.11
CA ALA A 197 -6.87 -2.93 -11.17
C ALA A 197 -7.31 -2.28 -9.86
N ALA A 198 -8.17 -2.95 -9.11
CA ALA A 198 -8.53 -2.56 -7.75
C ALA A 198 -8.86 -3.80 -6.91
N ALA A 199 -8.41 -3.80 -5.66
CA ALA A 199 -8.82 -4.77 -4.67
C ALA A 199 -9.96 -4.17 -3.84
N ASP A 200 -11.19 -4.55 -4.18
CA ASP A 200 -12.41 -4.08 -3.52
C ASP A 200 -12.83 -5.05 -2.41
N ILE A 201 -12.94 -4.53 -1.19
CA ILE A 201 -13.23 -5.30 0.01
C ILE A 201 -14.45 -4.75 0.72
N HIS A 202 -15.15 -5.63 1.43
CA HIS A 202 -16.29 -5.26 2.25
C HIS A 202 -16.26 -6.04 3.56
N ARG A 203 -17.43 -6.26 4.16
CA ARG A 203 -17.64 -6.94 5.46
C ARG A 203 -16.95 -8.29 5.60
N GLY A 204 -16.76 -9.06 4.53
CA GLY A 204 -16.07 -10.35 4.61
C GLY A 204 -14.63 -10.23 5.12
N VAL A 205 -13.95 -9.14 4.77
CA VAL A 205 -12.57 -8.89 5.22
C VAL A 205 -12.55 -8.18 6.58
N SER A 206 -13.53 -7.31 6.86
CA SER A 206 -13.54 -6.43 8.03
C SER A 206 -14.29 -6.94 9.26
N GLN A 207 -15.19 -7.90 9.13
CA GLN A 207 -16.00 -8.43 10.25
C GLN A 207 -15.35 -9.63 10.96
N HIS A 208 -14.03 -9.55 11.14
CA HIS A 208 -13.24 -10.48 11.95
C HIS A 208 -12.59 -9.71 13.11
N THR A 209 -12.14 -10.43 14.15
CA THR A 209 -11.43 -9.81 15.28
C THR A 209 -10.14 -9.10 14.87
N ASN A 210 -9.51 -9.56 13.78
CA ASN A 210 -8.35 -8.95 13.12
C ASN A 210 -8.73 -8.06 11.91
N GLY A 211 -10.01 -7.70 11.75
CA GLY A 211 -10.52 -7.05 10.54
C GLY A 211 -9.87 -5.71 10.20
N TYR A 212 -9.38 -4.96 11.19
CA TYR A 212 -8.59 -3.74 10.96
C TYR A 212 -7.31 -4.03 10.15
N TYR A 213 -6.55 -5.05 10.56
CA TYR A 213 -5.30 -5.45 9.91
C TYR A 213 -5.56 -6.02 8.52
N ASN A 214 -6.63 -6.81 8.36
CA ASN A 214 -7.03 -7.32 7.05
C ASN A 214 -7.32 -6.18 6.08
N VAL A 215 -8.11 -5.18 6.50
CA VAL A 215 -8.42 -4.01 5.69
C VAL A 215 -7.16 -3.23 5.33
N ALA A 216 -6.26 -3.01 6.29
CA ALA A 216 -5.01 -2.31 6.03
C ALA A 216 -4.16 -3.04 4.98
N ALA A 217 -3.97 -4.36 5.10
CA ALA A 217 -3.20 -5.14 4.14
C ALA A 217 -3.80 -5.10 2.71
N TRP A 218 -5.12 -5.24 2.59
CA TRP A 218 -5.80 -5.15 1.30
C TRP A 218 -5.76 -3.74 0.69
N MET A 219 -5.81 -2.68 1.51
CA MET A 219 -5.63 -1.31 1.03
C MET A 219 -4.18 -1.05 0.60
N SER A 220 -3.19 -1.66 1.26
CA SER A 220 -1.79 -1.60 0.82
C SER A 220 -1.58 -2.18 -0.57
N LEU A 221 -2.33 -3.22 -0.99
CA LEU A 221 -2.27 -3.71 -2.37
C LEU A 221 -2.66 -2.64 -3.40
N ASN A 222 -3.72 -1.87 -3.12
CA ASN A 222 -4.13 -0.75 -3.97
C ASN A 222 -3.06 0.36 -3.99
N LEU A 223 -2.46 0.65 -2.83
CA LEU A 223 -1.37 1.62 -2.70
C LEU A 223 -0.14 1.21 -3.53
N LEU A 224 0.24 -0.07 -3.49
CA LEU A 224 1.41 -0.61 -4.20
C LEU A 224 1.33 -0.42 -5.71
N ILE A 225 0.13 -0.35 -6.29
CA ILE A 225 -0.06 -0.08 -7.73
C ILE A 225 -0.52 1.36 -8.00
N GLY A 226 -0.55 2.22 -6.98
CA GLY A 226 -0.89 3.64 -7.06
C GLY A 226 -2.21 3.91 -7.77
N ASN A 227 -3.23 3.07 -7.53
CA ASN A 227 -4.49 3.12 -8.28
C ASN A 227 -5.54 4.07 -7.69
N TYR A 228 -5.24 4.74 -6.57
CA TYR A 228 -6.18 5.63 -5.91
C TYR A 228 -6.51 6.84 -6.80
N ASP A 229 -7.80 7.16 -6.91
CA ASP A 229 -8.34 8.27 -7.73
C ASP A 229 -8.09 8.16 -9.24
N TRP A 230 -7.69 6.98 -9.71
CA TRP A 230 -7.55 6.70 -11.14
C TRP A 230 -8.80 6.03 -11.71
N LYS A 231 -9.10 6.32 -12.99
CA LYS A 231 -10.22 5.67 -13.69
C LYS A 231 -9.98 4.16 -13.81
N GLY A 232 -10.82 3.39 -13.16
CA GLY A 232 -10.73 1.92 -13.09
C GLY A 232 -9.93 1.42 -11.88
N GLY A 233 -9.35 2.33 -11.10
CA GLY A 233 -8.70 2.05 -9.84
C GLY A 233 -9.64 2.21 -8.64
N MET A 234 -9.05 2.26 -7.45
CA MET A 234 -9.79 2.41 -6.19
C MET A 234 -10.20 3.87 -5.98
N VAL A 235 -11.46 4.09 -5.63
CA VAL A 235 -11.97 5.39 -5.21
C VAL A 235 -12.75 5.17 -3.94
N LYS A 236 -12.58 6.05 -2.95
CA LYS A 236 -13.48 6.08 -1.79
C LYS A 236 -14.80 6.69 -2.27
N PRO A 237 -15.92 5.94 -2.36
CA PRO A 237 -17.21 6.56 -2.58
C PRO A 237 -17.58 7.29 -1.29
N THR A 238 -17.34 8.59 -1.22
CA THR A 238 -17.91 9.40 -0.14
C THR A 238 -19.26 9.88 -0.60
N THR A 239 -20.30 9.55 0.17
CA THR A 239 -21.61 10.21 0.06
C THR A 239 -21.57 11.61 0.67
N TYR A 240 -20.44 11.95 1.29
CA TYR A 240 -20.22 13.13 2.09
C TYR A 240 -18.87 13.76 1.77
N ASP A 241 -18.81 15.08 1.60
CA ASP A 241 -17.55 15.79 1.46
C ASP A 241 -16.72 15.77 2.77
N ALA A 242 -15.58 16.48 2.79
CA ALA A 242 -14.72 16.56 3.98
C ALA A 242 -15.42 17.18 5.21
N THR A 243 -16.60 17.77 5.03
CA THR A 243 -17.44 18.37 6.09
C THR A 243 -18.57 17.45 6.56
N GLY A 244 -18.75 16.28 5.93
CA GLY A 244 -19.83 15.36 6.26
C GLY A 244 -21.16 15.68 5.57
N ALA A 245 -21.16 16.51 4.53
CA ALA A 245 -22.33 16.91 3.75
C ALA A 245 -22.49 16.12 2.45
#